data_AF-A0A7S3SHI6-F1
#
_entry.id   AF-A0A7S3SHI6-F1
#
_cell.length_a   1.000
_cell.length_b   1.000
_cell.length_c   1.000
_cell.angle_alpha   90.00
_cell.angle_beta   90.00
_cell.angle_gamma   90.00
#
_symmetry.space_group_name_H-M   'P 1'
#
loop_
_entity.id
_entity.type
_entity.pdbx_description
1 polymer ?
#
loop_
_entity_poly.entity_id
_entity_poly.type
_entity_poly.pdbx_seq_one_letter_code
_entity_poly.pdbx_strand_id
1 'polypeptide(L)'
;ARHNMVVTRSPEKEAKTHHFHVIADEDEENVTKKHHNGTNNGTNVSDSSNTSNATSHQKVHHKPACDTDNWPDKDHGLVCGECKVLVNKFNFLYETCDNYCNIQGRECTGAWEERGDTCAVMHTINCSQYLPSSDAICECGEKVNKTLKADFEQRVKNKRDSACGPVAKDADFWTDGSLSTNPNVK
;
A
#
# COMPACT_ATOMS: atom_id res chain seq x y z
N ALA A 1 19.91 53.76 7.14
CA ALA A 1 19.02 53.37 6.03
C ALA A 1 17.76 52.74 6.63
N ARG A 2 16.58 53.29 6.34
CA ARG A 2 15.29 52.77 6.81
C ARG A 2 14.83 51.69 5.83
N HIS A 3 14.67 50.45 6.29
CA HIS A 3 14.16 49.36 5.46
C HIS A 3 12.63 49.39 5.48
N ASN A 4 12.01 49.76 4.35
CA ASN A 4 10.57 49.63 4.13
C ASN A 4 10.25 48.16 3.84
N MET A 5 9.45 47.53 4.70
CA MET A 5 8.92 46.19 4.50
C MET A 5 7.63 46.30 3.66
N VAL A 6 7.69 45.93 2.38
CA VAL A 6 6.51 45.85 1.52
C VAL A 6 5.86 44.49 1.76
N VAL A 7 4.71 44.49 2.43
CA VAL A 7 3.83 43.32 2.55
C VAL A 7 3.08 43.16 1.23
N THR A 8 3.54 42.25 0.37
CA THR A 8 2.78 41.83 -0.81
C THR A 8 1.73 40.80 -0.37
N ARG A 9 0.46 41.22 -0.36
CA ARG A 9 -0.67 40.30 -0.19
C ARG A 9 -0.80 39.46 -1.47
N SER A 10 -0.75 38.13 -1.31
CA SER A 10 -1.08 37.18 -2.39
C SER A 10 -2.57 37.28 -2.75
N PRO A 11 -2.93 37.13 -4.03
CA PRO A 11 -4.33 37.08 -4.43
C PRO A 11 -4.98 35.77 -3.98
N GLU A 12 -6.13 35.88 -3.34
CA GLU A 12 -7.04 34.79 -2.98
C GLU A 12 -7.41 33.99 -4.23
N LYS A 13 -7.18 32.67 -4.19
CA LYS A 13 -7.66 31.77 -5.25
C LYS A 13 -9.15 31.52 -5.03
N GLU A 14 -9.95 32.05 -5.93
CA GLU A 14 -11.38 31.82 -6.04
C GLU A 14 -11.70 30.31 -6.11
N ALA A 15 -12.51 29.83 -5.16
CA ALA A 15 -13.13 28.52 -5.23
C ALA A 15 -14.25 28.55 -6.28
N LYS A 16 -14.03 27.90 -7.44
CA LYS A 16 -15.08 27.65 -8.43
C LYS A 16 -15.90 26.43 -8.00
N THR A 17 -17.07 26.71 -7.45
CA THR A 17 -18.19 25.77 -7.30
C THR A 17 -18.58 25.24 -8.68
N HIS A 18 -18.44 23.93 -8.89
CA HIS A 18 -19.11 23.23 -9.98
C HIS A 18 -20.46 22.73 -9.46
N HIS A 19 -21.52 23.35 -9.97
CA HIS A 19 -22.90 22.98 -9.71
C HIS A 19 -23.19 21.69 -10.49
N PHE A 20 -23.28 20.57 -9.79
CA PHE A 20 -23.66 19.27 -10.36
C PHE A 20 -25.18 19.22 -10.47
N HIS A 21 -25.67 18.92 -11.68
CA HIS A 21 -27.09 18.77 -11.99
C HIS A 21 -27.65 17.57 -11.21
N VAL A 22 -28.69 17.80 -10.41
CA VAL A 22 -29.50 16.75 -9.78
C VAL A 22 -30.50 16.27 -10.82
N ILE A 23 -30.36 15.02 -11.26
CA ILE A 23 -31.46 14.28 -11.90
C ILE A 23 -32.15 13.53 -10.77
N ALA A 24 -33.41 13.89 -10.53
CA ALA A 24 -34.32 13.14 -9.69
C ALA A 24 -34.83 11.96 -10.51
N ASP A 25 -34.62 10.75 -10.00
CA ASP A 25 -35.43 9.59 -10.35
C ASP A 25 -36.03 9.09 -9.03
N GLU A 26 -37.30 9.46 -8.84
CA GLU A 26 -38.23 8.78 -7.95
C GLU A 26 -38.51 7.41 -8.58
N ASP A 27 -38.37 6.30 -7.84
CA ASP A 27 -39.12 5.08 -8.11
C ASP A 27 -39.19 4.21 -6.84
N GLU A 28 -40.37 4.31 -6.22
CA GLU A 28 -41.10 3.35 -5.38
C GLU A 28 -40.40 2.10 -4.80
N GLU A 29 -40.42 2.04 -3.45
CA GLU A 29 -40.65 0.79 -2.73
C GLU A 29 -41.98 0.17 -3.18
N ASN A 30 -41.99 -1.09 -3.66
CA ASN A 30 -43.00 -2.10 -3.33
C ASN A 30 -42.75 -3.43 -4.08
N VAL A 31 -42.13 -4.44 -3.45
CA VAL A 31 -42.43 -5.84 -3.80
C VAL A 31 -42.48 -6.73 -2.56
N THR A 32 -43.71 -6.86 -2.06
CA THR A 32 -44.36 -8.01 -1.42
C THR A 32 -43.55 -9.28 -1.06
N LYS A 33 -43.64 -9.63 0.22
CA LYS A 33 -43.51 -11.00 0.76
C LYS A 33 -44.37 -12.00 -0.03
N LYS A 34 -43.80 -13.13 -0.47
CA LYS A 34 -44.41 -14.46 -0.37
C LYS A 34 -43.34 -15.54 -0.23
N HIS A 35 -43.32 -16.18 0.95
CA HIS A 35 -42.72 -17.49 1.14
C HIS A 35 -43.54 -18.51 0.33
N HIS A 36 -42.88 -19.32 -0.50
CA HIS A 36 -43.42 -20.62 -0.90
C HIS A 36 -42.35 -21.69 -0.74
N ASN A 37 -42.66 -22.59 0.18
CA ASN A 37 -42.03 -23.88 0.42
C ASN A 37 -42.37 -24.82 -0.76
N GLY A 38 -41.37 -25.54 -1.28
CA GLY A 38 -41.56 -26.43 -2.43
C GLY A 38 -40.37 -27.35 -2.65
N THR A 39 -40.27 -28.37 -1.80
CA THR A 39 -39.47 -29.59 -2.00
C THR A 39 -39.78 -30.23 -3.36
N ASN A 40 -38.78 -30.67 -4.13
CA ASN A 40 -38.87 -31.83 -5.05
C ASN A 40 -37.48 -32.35 -5.48
N ASN A 41 -37.14 -33.50 -4.89
CA ASN A 41 -36.40 -34.70 -5.34
C ASN A 41 -35.71 -34.80 -6.73
N GLY A 42 -34.50 -35.38 -6.74
CA GLY A 42 -33.83 -36.17 -7.81
C GLY A 42 -33.26 -35.35 -8.98
N THR A 43 -32.10 -35.61 -9.60
CA THR A 43 -31.31 -36.83 -9.84
C THR A 43 -29.94 -36.44 -10.44
N ASN A 44 -28.89 -37.24 -10.19
CA ASN A 44 -27.55 -37.17 -10.80
C ASN A 44 -27.56 -37.17 -12.33
N VAL A 45 -26.68 -36.39 -12.99
CA VAL A 45 -25.87 -36.80 -14.18
C VAL A 45 -24.63 -35.90 -14.31
N SER A 46 -23.45 -36.51 -14.40
CA SER A 46 -22.19 -35.92 -14.87
C SER A 46 -22.20 -35.82 -16.39
N ASP A 47 -21.82 -34.68 -17.00
CA ASP A 47 -20.95 -34.68 -18.20
C ASP A 47 -20.62 -33.28 -18.74
N SER A 48 -19.33 -33.09 -18.97
CA SER A 48 -18.63 -32.41 -20.06
C SER A 48 -19.28 -31.25 -20.83
N SER A 49 -18.58 -30.11 -20.78
CA SER A 49 -18.20 -29.24 -21.90
C SER A 49 -19.23 -28.96 -23.00
N ASN A 50 -19.75 -27.73 -23.06
CA ASN A 50 -19.91 -27.04 -24.35
C ASN A 50 -19.93 -25.52 -24.21
N THR A 51 -19.02 -24.94 -24.99
CA THR A 51 -18.76 -23.53 -25.27
C THR A 51 -20.01 -22.83 -25.84
N SER A 52 -20.31 -21.62 -25.37
CA SER A 52 -21.14 -20.66 -26.11
C SER A 52 -20.71 -19.24 -25.75
N ASN A 53 -20.06 -18.58 -26.72
CA ASN A 53 -19.77 -17.16 -26.72
C ASN A 53 -21.04 -16.35 -26.40
N ALA A 54 -21.03 -15.65 -25.28
CA ALA A 54 -21.87 -14.49 -25.05
C ALA A 54 -20.94 -13.34 -24.64
N THR A 55 -20.84 -12.33 -25.50
CA THR A 55 -20.21 -11.04 -25.19
C THR A 55 -21.01 -10.40 -24.06
N SER A 56 -20.65 -10.75 -22.83
CA SER A 56 -21.14 -10.11 -21.61
C SER A 56 -19.96 -9.34 -21.03
N HIS A 57 -19.97 -8.03 -21.18
CA HIS A 57 -19.11 -7.13 -20.41
C HIS A 57 -19.61 -7.11 -18.96
N GLN A 58 -19.51 -8.25 -18.29
CA GLN A 58 -19.63 -8.31 -16.84
C GLN A 58 -18.27 -7.89 -16.30
N LYS A 59 -18.20 -6.66 -15.78
CA LYS A 59 -17.07 -6.20 -14.96
C LYS A 59 -17.04 -7.09 -13.72
N VAL A 60 -16.36 -8.22 -13.83
CA VAL A 60 -16.06 -9.09 -12.69
C VAL A 60 -15.18 -8.24 -11.79
N HIS A 61 -15.76 -7.67 -10.73
CA HIS A 61 -14.98 -7.13 -9.64
C HIS A 61 -14.32 -8.33 -8.97
N HIS A 62 -13.15 -8.71 -9.50
CA HIS A 62 -12.31 -9.72 -8.91
C HIS A 62 -11.74 -9.12 -7.64
N LYS A 63 -12.52 -9.23 -6.55
CA LYS A 63 -12.08 -8.83 -5.22
C LYS A 63 -10.70 -9.44 -5.00
N PRO A 64 -9.65 -8.63 -4.75
CA PRO A 64 -8.33 -9.19 -4.58
C PRO A 64 -8.38 -10.15 -3.40
N ALA A 65 -8.12 -11.43 -3.66
CA ALA A 65 -7.97 -12.43 -2.61
C ALA A 65 -6.67 -12.12 -1.87
N CYS A 66 -6.75 -11.23 -0.89
CA CYS A 66 -5.65 -10.87 0.00
C CYS A 66 -5.60 -11.86 1.14
N ASP A 67 -4.48 -12.53 1.25
CA ASP A 67 -4.15 -13.41 2.36
C ASP A 67 -3.41 -12.59 3.41
N THR A 68 -4.15 -11.78 4.17
CA THR A 68 -3.61 -10.85 5.17
C THR A 68 -2.95 -11.57 6.33
N ASP A 69 -3.30 -12.83 6.58
CA ASP A 69 -2.75 -13.65 7.66
C ASP A 69 -1.23 -13.83 7.49
N ASN A 70 -0.79 -13.96 6.23
CA ASN A 70 0.61 -14.14 5.87
C ASN A 70 1.39 -12.84 5.66
N TRP A 71 0.77 -11.67 5.87
CA TRP A 71 1.46 -10.39 5.70
C TRP A 71 2.41 -10.10 6.88
N PRO A 72 3.63 -9.60 6.61
CA PRO A 72 4.63 -9.35 7.64
C PRO A 72 4.29 -8.13 8.49
N ASP A 73 4.88 -8.10 9.70
CA ASP A 73 4.94 -6.92 10.57
C ASP A 73 3.59 -6.20 10.78
N LYS A 74 2.51 -6.97 10.89
CA LYS A 74 1.20 -6.44 11.32
C LYS A 74 1.29 -6.02 12.78
N ASP A 75 0.90 -4.79 13.08
CA ASP A 75 0.90 -4.35 14.46
C ASP A 75 -0.18 -5.08 15.26
N HIS A 76 0.20 -5.69 16.38
CA HIS A 76 -0.67 -6.56 17.19
C HIS A 76 -1.43 -7.65 16.40
N GLY A 77 -1.01 -7.98 15.18
CA GLY A 77 -1.75 -8.89 14.28
C GLY A 77 -3.07 -8.32 13.74
N LEU A 78 -3.25 -7.00 13.74
CA LEU A 78 -4.51 -6.34 13.40
C LEU A 78 -4.77 -6.31 11.89
N VAL A 79 -5.98 -6.76 11.52
CA VAL A 79 -6.54 -6.66 10.17
C VAL A 79 -7.71 -5.68 10.23
N CYS A 80 -7.55 -4.53 9.57
CA CYS A 80 -8.47 -3.40 9.62
C CYS A 80 -9.57 -3.47 8.55
N GLY A 81 -9.52 -4.46 7.67
CA GLY A 81 -10.52 -4.68 6.65
C GLY A 81 -10.03 -5.63 5.57
N GLU A 82 -10.73 -5.61 4.44
CA GLU A 82 -10.35 -6.42 3.29
C GLU A 82 -9.05 -5.88 2.71
N CYS A 83 -8.01 -6.72 2.67
CA CYS A 83 -6.69 -6.32 2.19
C CYS A 83 -6.07 -5.13 2.95
N LYS A 84 -6.57 -4.83 4.15
CA LYS A 84 -6.25 -3.62 4.90
C LYS A 84 -5.72 -4.02 6.27
N VAL A 85 -4.50 -3.62 6.60
CA VAL A 85 -3.84 -3.99 7.85
C VAL A 85 -3.20 -2.78 8.51
N LEU A 86 -3.03 -2.85 9.82
CA LEU A 86 -2.17 -1.93 10.56
C LEU A 86 -0.74 -2.45 10.47
N VAL A 87 0.15 -1.68 9.85
CA VAL A 87 1.55 -2.05 9.61
C VAL A 87 2.41 -1.46 10.71
N ASN A 88 3.19 -2.27 11.41
CA ASN A 88 4.21 -1.84 12.37
C ASN A 88 5.53 -1.52 11.65
N LYS A 89 6.46 -0.88 12.35
CA LYS A 89 7.84 -0.61 11.90
C LYS A 89 7.90 0.28 10.66
N PHE A 90 6.89 1.14 10.52
CA PHE A 90 6.62 1.84 9.28
C PHE A 90 7.74 2.83 8.92
N ASN A 91 8.06 3.77 9.81
CA ASN A 91 9.07 4.81 9.56
C ASN A 91 10.48 4.31 9.19
N PHE A 92 10.91 3.12 9.65
CA PHE A 92 12.28 2.64 9.43
C PHE A 92 12.42 1.53 8.40
N LEU A 93 11.39 0.71 8.19
CA LEU A 93 11.46 -0.43 7.29
C LEU A 93 10.76 -0.17 5.96
N TYR A 94 9.55 0.38 6.02
CA TYR A 94 8.70 0.52 4.83
C TYR A 94 8.68 1.93 4.29
N GLU A 95 8.66 2.96 5.15
CA GLU A 95 8.60 4.39 4.83
C GLU A 95 7.29 4.83 4.12
N THR A 96 6.70 3.96 3.28
CA THR A 96 5.50 4.18 2.47
C THR A 96 4.66 2.90 2.35
N CYS A 97 3.34 3.05 2.12
CA CYS A 97 2.47 1.90 1.91
C CYS A 97 2.74 1.21 0.56
N ASP A 98 3.24 1.95 -0.43
CA ASP A 98 3.73 1.35 -1.68
C ASP A 98 4.83 0.31 -1.41
N ASN A 99 5.84 0.66 -0.61
CA ASN A 99 6.93 -0.24 -0.30
C ASN A 99 6.44 -1.47 0.47
N TYR A 100 5.51 -1.28 1.41
CA TYR A 100 4.87 -2.38 2.11
C TYR A 100 4.19 -3.32 1.12
N CYS A 101 3.21 -2.83 0.35
CA CYS A 101 2.43 -3.63 -0.61
C CYS A 101 3.30 -4.32 -1.67
N ASN A 102 4.36 -3.64 -2.13
CA ASN A 102 5.30 -4.18 -3.12
C ASN A 102 6.02 -5.43 -2.63
N ILE A 103 6.30 -5.54 -1.33
CA ILE A 103 6.94 -6.74 -0.75
C ILE A 103 6.00 -7.95 -0.84
N GLN A 104 4.69 -7.74 -0.68
CA GLN A 104 3.68 -8.77 -0.93
C GLN A 104 3.42 -9.00 -2.43
N GLY A 105 4.06 -8.22 -3.30
CA GLY A 105 3.83 -8.25 -4.74
C GLY A 105 2.42 -7.76 -5.09
N ARG A 106 1.97 -6.69 -4.44
CA ARG A 106 0.65 -6.07 -4.63
C ARG A 106 0.77 -4.56 -4.82
N GLU A 107 -0.26 -3.97 -5.42
CA GLU A 107 -0.38 -2.52 -5.57
C GLU A 107 -1.07 -1.91 -4.34
N CYS A 108 -0.64 -0.73 -3.91
CA CYS A 108 -1.34 0.01 -2.87
C CYS A 108 -2.59 0.68 -3.44
N THR A 109 -3.75 0.41 -2.83
CA THR A 109 -5.03 1.02 -3.22
C THR A 109 -5.46 2.12 -2.25
N GLY A 110 -4.90 2.14 -1.04
CA GLY A 110 -5.18 3.17 -0.05
C GLY A 110 -4.20 3.15 1.11
N ALA A 111 -4.02 4.32 1.73
CA ALA A 111 -3.12 4.51 2.85
C ALA A 111 -3.69 5.54 3.82
N TRP A 112 -3.55 5.29 5.12
CA TRP A 112 -4.05 6.16 6.18
C TRP A 112 -3.11 6.18 7.38
N GLU A 113 -3.00 7.35 8.01
CA GLU A 113 -2.49 7.43 9.38
C GLU A 113 -3.56 6.93 10.35
N GLU A 114 -3.12 6.19 11.36
CA GLU A 114 -3.94 5.55 12.35
C GLU A 114 -4.13 6.43 13.61
N ARG A 115 -4.92 5.95 14.58
CA ARG A 115 -5.03 6.60 15.88
C ARG A 115 -4.92 5.58 17.02
N GLY A 116 -3.77 5.58 17.68
CA GLY A 116 -3.56 4.91 18.97
C GLY A 116 -3.42 3.40 18.86
N ASP A 117 -2.61 2.92 17.91
CA ASP A 117 -2.41 1.51 17.58
C ASP A 117 -3.73 0.79 17.24
N THR A 118 -4.64 1.47 16.54
CA THR A 118 -5.95 0.93 16.16
C THR A 118 -6.24 1.05 14.68
N CYS A 119 -7.34 0.44 14.24
CA CYS A 119 -7.84 0.61 12.88
C CYS A 119 -8.63 1.92 12.65
N ALA A 120 -8.61 2.83 13.63
CA ALA A 120 -9.25 4.13 13.48
C ALA A 120 -8.40 5.05 12.60
N VAL A 121 -8.97 5.49 11.49
CA VAL A 121 -8.31 6.43 10.57
C VAL A 121 -8.24 7.82 11.22
N MET A 122 -7.02 8.35 11.36
CA MET A 122 -6.80 9.75 11.73
C MET A 122 -6.89 10.66 10.51
N HIS A 123 -6.15 10.36 9.44
CA HIS A 123 -6.27 11.06 8.15
C HIS A 123 -5.76 10.20 6.99
N THR A 124 -6.24 10.50 5.78
CA THR A 124 -5.79 9.83 4.55
C THR A 124 -4.43 10.36 4.11
N ILE A 125 -3.54 9.45 3.71
CA ILE A 125 -2.25 9.77 3.10
C ILE A 125 -2.16 9.12 1.71
N ASN A 126 -1.22 9.56 0.88
CA ASN A 126 -1.00 8.89 -0.40
C ASN A 126 -0.14 7.63 -0.21
N CYS A 127 -0.32 6.62 -1.07
CA CYS A 127 0.47 5.38 -1.00
C CYS A 127 1.99 5.59 -1.10
N SER A 128 2.41 6.59 -1.87
CA SER A 128 3.83 6.96 -2.07
C SER A 128 4.32 8.00 -1.06
N GLN A 129 3.46 8.45 -0.14
CA GLN A 129 3.81 9.49 0.82
C GLN A 129 4.69 8.91 1.92
N TYR A 130 5.84 9.54 2.13
CA TYR A 130 6.65 9.27 3.32
C TYR A 130 5.92 9.73 4.57
N LEU A 131 5.83 8.84 5.55
CA LEU A 131 5.20 9.12 6.83
C LEU A 131 6.19 8.78 7.96
N PRO A 132 6.63 9.77 8.75
CA PRO A 132 7.51 9.56 9.89
C PRO A 132 6.73 9.06 11.12
N SER A 133 5.85 8.06 10.95
CA SER A 133 5.06 7.44 12.03
C SER A 133 5.52 6.01 12.30
N SER A 134 5.31 5.51 13.51
CA SER A 134 5.65 4.13 13.91
C SER A 134 4.91 3.09 13.08
N ASP A 135 3.70 3.43 12.68
CA ASP A 135 2.71 2.57 12.09
C ASP A 135 1.84 3.34 11.10
N ALA A 136 1.19 2.60 10.21
CA ALA A 136 0.25 3.15 9.26
C ALA A 136 -0.74 2.06 8.81
N ILE A 137 -1.94 2.47 8.41
CA ILE A 137 -2.89 1.54 7.81
C ILE A 137 -2.67 1.51 6.30
N CYS A 138 -2.29 0.35 5.78
CA CYS A 138 -2.09 0.14 4.34
C CYS A 138 -3.13 -0.83 3.79
N GLU A 139 -3.70 -0.47 2.64
CA GLU A 139 -4.58 -1.33 1.86
C GLU A 139 -3.91 -1.71 0.54
N CYS A 140 -3.70 -3.01 0.34
CA CYS A 140 -3.01 -3.53 -0.85
C CYS A 140 -3.98 -4.32 -1.73
N GLY A 141 -4.22 -3.86 -2.95
CA GLY A 141 -5.17 -4.47 -3.87
C GLY A 141 -4.60 -5.68 -4.63
N GLU A 142 -4.68 -5.58 -5.94
CA GLU A 142 -4.37 -6.67 -6.86
C GLU A 142 -2.88 -7.05 -6.82
N LYS A 143 -2.58 -8.30 -7.15
CA LYS A 143 -1.21 -8.77 -7.27
C LYS A 143 -0.57 -8.11 -8.49
N VAL A 144 0.54 -7.42 -8.30
CA VAL A 144 1.34 -6.89 -9.40
C VAL A 144 2.26 -7.98 -9.96
N ASN A 145 2.58 -7.89 -11.25
CA ASN A 145 3.42 -8.89 -11.92
C ASN A 145 4.79 -9.00 -11.23
N LYS A 146 5.26 -10.24 -11.05
CA LYS A 146 6.50 -10.61 -10.33
C LYS A 146 7.75 -9.85 -10.79
N THR A 147 7.78 -9.39 -12.03
CA THR A 147 8.88 -8.57 -12.59
C THR A 147 9.08 -7.27 -11.80
N LEU A 148 8.00 -6.62 -11.35
CA LEU A 148 8.08 -5.37 -10.57
C LEU A 148 8.64 -5.58 -9.14
N LYS A 149 8.38 -6.75 -8.55
CA LYS A 149 8.92 -7.13 -7.24
C LYS A 149 10.44 -7.34 -7.29
N ALA A 150 10.94 -8.01 -8.33
CA ALA A 150 12.39 -8.20 -8.52
C ALA A 150 13.13 -6.86 -8.67
N ASP A 151 12.54 -5.92 -9.41
CA ASP A 151 13.11 -4.58 -9.60
C ASP A 151 13.10 -3.74 -8.30
N PHE A 152 12.11 -3.94 -7.43
CA PHE A 152 12.10 -3.32 -6.10
C PHE A 152 13.17 -3.93 -5.18
N GLU A 153 13.28 -5.26 -5.11
CA GLU A 153 14.31 -5.95 -4.33
C GLU A 153 15.73 -5.52 -4.76
N GLN A 154 15.95 -5.31 -6.05
CA GLN A 154 17.22 -4.82 -6.57
C GLN A 154 17.49 -3.36 -6.14
N ARG A 155 16.47 -2.49 -6.16
CA ARG A 155 16.59 -1.11 -5.68
C ARG A 155 16.89 -1.03 -4.18
N VAL A 156 16.28 -1.89 -3.36
CA VAL A 156 16.56 -1.97 -1.92
C VAL A 156 18.00 -2.44 -1.67
N LYS A 157 18.49 -3.45 -2.39
CA LYS A 157 19.90 -3.88 -2.31
C LYS A 157 20.87 -2.75 -2.67
N ASN A 158 20.59 -2.04 -3.76
CA ASN A 158 21.42 -0.91 -4.19
C ASN A 158 21.39 0.27 -3.20
N LYS A 159 20.24 0.56 -2.57
CA LYS A 159 20.12 1.57 -1.49
C LYS A 159 20.92 1.15 -0.25
N ARG A 160 20.91 -0.14 0.11
CA ARG A 160 21.70 -0.68 1.24
C ARG A 160 23.21 -0.56 1.02
N ASP A 161 23.68 -0.86 -0.18
CA ASP A 161 25.11 -0.78 -0.53
C ASP A 161 25.60 0.67 -0.74
N SER A 162 24.68 1.62 -0.87
CA SER A 162 24.97 3.07 -0.99
C SER A 162 24.92 3.80 0.35
N ALA A 163 24.07 3.35 1.29
CA ALA A 163 23.91 3.96 2.61
C ALA A 163 25.02 3.55 3.60
N CYS A 164 25.51 2.32 3.49
CA CYS A 164 26.78 1.90 4.07
C CYS A 164 27.67 1.56 2.88
N GLY A 165 28.78 2.29 2.69
CA GLY A 165 29.71 2.04 1.58
C GLY A 165 30.10 0.56 1.48
N PRO A 166 30.66 0.13 0.33
CA PRO A 166 30.86 -1.29 0.03
C PRO A 166 31.44 -2.02 1.24
N VAL A 167 30.73 -3.04 1.72
CA VAL A 167 31.27 -3.97 2.70
C VAL A 167 32.43 -4.66 2.00
N ALA A 168 33.64 -4.10 2.17
CA ALA A 168 34.87 -4.74 1.75
C ALA A 168 34.86 -6.13 2.38
N LYS A 169 34.91 -7.15 1.53
CA LYS A 169 34.74 -8.56 1.90
C LYS A 169 36.07 -9.14 2.39
N ASP A 170 37.01 -8.28 2.78
CA ASP A 170 38.43 -8.59 2.85
C ASP A 170 39.20 -7.76 3.89
N ALA A 171 38.51 -7.17 4.89
CA ALA A 171 39.18 -6.68 6.09
C ALA A 171 39.21 -7.79 7.15
N ASP A 172 40.21 -8.65 7.04
CA ASP A 172 40.60 -9.56 8.13
C ASP A 172 40.92 -8.73 9.38
N PHE A 173 39.99 -8.75 10.33
CA PHE A 173 39.97 -8.01 11.59
C PHE A 173 41.04 -8.48 12.62
N TRP A 174 42.06 -9.23 12.20
CA TRP A 174 43.16 -9.66 13.07
C TRP A 174 44.50 -9.69 12.33
N THR A 175 45.04 -8.51 11.98
CA THR A 175 46.49 -8.33 12.00
C THR A 175 46.83 -7.07 12.78
N ASP A 176 47.07 -7.30 14.07
CA ASP A 176 47.69 -6.39 15.00
C ASP A 176 49.13 -6.06 14.55
N GLY A 177 49.58 -4.84 14.86
CA GLY A 177 50.99 -4.50 15.02
C GLY A 177 51.85 -4.38 13.75
N SER A 178 51.98 -3.15 13.23
CA SER A 178 53.33 -2.61 13.02
C SER A 178 53.34 -1.09 13.07
N LEU A 179 53.86 -0.58 14.19
CA LEU A 179 54.65 0.64 14.22
C LEU A 179 55.68 0.58 13.08
N SER A 180 55.72 1.59 12.22
CA SER A 180 56.92 1.86 11.42
C SER A 180 57.16 3.36 11.36
N THR A 181 58.28 3.69 11.99
CA THR A 181 58.92 4.99 12.14
C THR A 181 59.11 5.72 10.82
N ASN A 182 58.79 7.02 10.84
CA ASN A 182 59.01 7.97 9.75
C ASN A 182 60.51 8.34 9.65
N PRO A 183 61.25 8.05 8.56
CA PRO A 183 62.60 8.53 8.37
C PRO A 183 62.60 9.67 7.35
N ASN A 184 62.26 10.89 7.78
CA ASN A 184 62.67 12.10 7.06
C ASN A 184 62.63 13.32 7.99
N VAL A 185 63.68 13.42 8.81
CA VAL A 185 64.15 14.69 9.35
C VAL A 185 65.63 14.78 8.98
N LYS A 186 65.95 15.61 7.99
CA LYS A 186 67.24 16.24 7.78
C LYS A 186 67.04 17.60 7.13
#